data_AF-A0A7V3P2N9-F1
#
_entry.id   AF-A0A7V3P2N9-F1
#
_cell.length_a   1.000
_cell.length_b   1.000
_cell.length_c   1.000
_cell.angle_alpha   90.00
_cell.angle_beta   90.00
_cell.angle_gamma   90.00
#
_symmetry.space_group_name_H-M   'P 1'
#
loop_
_entity.id
_entity.type
_entity.pdbx_description
1 polymer ?
#
loop_
_entity_poly.entity_id
_entity_poly.type
_entity_poly.pdbx_seq_one_letter_code
_entity_poly.pdbx_strand_id
1 'polypeptide(L)'
;MFQTSKDSQQAPSRDLVKRVSRYRKEVNIGHMEHSPHVKLAKKAVETYVREGRIIDVPPDVPEEFKRTRAGVFVSLKKDGDLRGCIGTIEPTQSNLAEEIIYNAISAAVRDPRFLPVEENELDDLTYSVDVLKPAEPVTDIRQLDPKRYGVIVECGSRRGLLLPDLEGVDTVEQQIEIARRKAFIRPDEPYKLYRFEVVRYH
;
A
#
# COMPACT_ATOMS: atom_id res chain seq x y z
N MET A 1 -27.15 54.01 -1.67
CA MET A 1 -27.54 52.61 -1.34
C MET A 1 -27.23 51.78 -2.57
N PHE A 2 -26.29 50.85 -2.67
CA PHE A 2 -25.30 50.21 -1.79
C PHE A 2 -24.06 49.93 -2.68
N GLN A 3 -22.84 50.18 -2.20
CA GLN A 3 -21.62 49.61 -2.79
C GLN A 3 -21.18 48.46 -1.89
N THR A 4 -21.18 47.24 -2.41
CA THR A 4 -20.62 46.06 -1.75
C THR A 4 -19.14 45.92 -2.09
N SER A 5 -18.30 46.03 -1.08
CA SER A 5 -16.86 45.78 -1.10
C SER A 5 -16.56 44.34 -1.52
N LYS A 6 -15.68 44.16 -2.53
CA LYS A 6 -15.07 42.86 -2.85
C LYS A 6 -13.87 42.65 -1.93
N ASP A 7 -13.99 41.72 -0.99
CA ASP A 7 -12.85 41.22 -0.23
C ASP A 7 -11.91 40.43 -1.16
N SER A 8 -10.74 41.01 -1.41
CA SER A 8 -9.64 40.35 -2.10
C SER A 8 -8.85 39.48 -1.12
N GLN A 9 -9.15 38.18 -1.09
CA GLN A 9 -8.29 37.19 -0.43
C GLN A 9 -6.98 37.05 -1.22
N GLN A 10 -5.90 37.58 -0.67
CA GLN A 10 -4.57 37.50 -1.28
C GLN A 10 -3.94 36.15 -0.95
N ALA A 11 -3.56 35.39 -1.98
CA ALA A 11 -2.94 34.07 -1.81
C ALA A 11 -1.63 34.17 -0.99
N PRO A 12 -1.33 33.17 -0.14
CA PRO A 12 -0.17 33.23 0.75
C PRO A 12 1.13 33.32 -0.05
N SER A 13 2.07 34.13 0.46
CA SER A 13 3.41 34.30 -0.14
C SER A 13 4.11 32.95 -0.33
N ARG A 14 4.75 32.78 -1.49
CA ARG A 14 5.52 31.56 -1.86
C ARG A 14 6.52 31.13 -0.79
N ASP A 15 7.07 32.08 -0.03
CA ASP A 15 8.04 31.80 1.02
C ASP A 15 7.40 31.17 2.27
N LEU A 16 6.16 31.60 2.59
CA LEU A 16 5.38 31.04 3.69
C LEU A 16 4.93 29.61 3.40
N VAL A 17 4.48 29.35 2.16
CA VAL A 17 4.10 27.99 1.71
C VAL A 17 5.30 27.04 1.81
N LYS A 18 6.49 27.48 1.39
CA LYS A 18 7.74 26.71 1.50
C LYS A 18 8.17 26.47 2.95
N ARG A 19 7.98 27.45 3.85
CA ARG A 19 8.27 27.28 5.28
C ARG A 19 7.29 26.33 5.96
N VAL A 20 5.99 26.43 5.65
CA VAL A 20 4.96 25.53 6.23
C VAL A 20 5.15 24.09 5.74
N SER A 21 5.48 23.89 4.46
CA SER A 21 5.78 22.55 3.94
C SER A 21 7.05 21.97 4.54
N ARG A 22 8.12 22.78 4.67
CA ARG A 22 9.37 22.37 5.34
C ARG A 22 9.15 22.04 6.80
N TYR A 23 8.40 22.86 7.53
CA TYR A 23 8.09 22.63 8.94
C TYR A 23 7.21 21.39 9.14
N ARG A 24 6.23 21.14 8.27
CA ARG A 24 5.47 19.88 8.26
C ARG A 24 6.38 18.67 8.00
N LYS A 25 7.34 18.79 7.08
CA LYS A 25 8.35 17.76 6.81
C LYS A 25 9.22 17.51 8.04
N GLU A 26 9.77 18.56 8.65
CA GLU A 26 10.62 18.49 9.86
C GLU A 26 9.88 17.91 11.07
N VAL A 27 8.60 18.26 11.26
CA VAL A 27 7.75 17.71 12.34
C VAL A 27 7.37 16.24 12.07
N ASN A 28 7.17 15.83 10.81
CA ASN A 28 6.94 14.41 10.47
C ASN A 28 8.22 13.54 10.54
N ILE A 29 9.40 14.14 10.38
CA ILE A 29 10.70 13.45 10.46
C ILE A 29 11.12 13.20 11.93
N GLY A 30 10.47 13.84 12.89
CA GLY A 30 10.70 13.63 14.32
C GLY A 30 10.18 12.28 14.83
N HIS A 31 11.00 11.23 14.75
CA HIS A 31 10.90 9.98 15.53
C HIS A 31 9.64 9.13 15.37
N MET A 32 9.28 8.74 14.15
CA MET A 32 8.62 7.43 13.98
C MET A 32 9.71 6.38 13.81
N GLU A 33 9.98 5.60 14.86
CA GLU A 33 10.66 4.31 14.75
C GLU A 33 9.87 3.46 13.74
N HIS A 34 10.38 3.36 12.51
CA HIS A 34 9.72 2.57 11.47
C HIS A 34 9.71 1.11 11.95
N SER A 35 8.60 0.42 11.72
CA SER A 35 8.50 -1.01 12.01
C SER A 35 9.62 -1.79 11.32
N PRO A 36 10.05 -2.96 11.85
CA PRO A 36 11.03 -3.80 11.16
C PRO A 36 10.61 -4.18 9.73
N HIS A 37 9.29 -4.33 9.49
CA HIS A 37 8.71 -4.55 8.17
C HIS A 37 9.05 -3.42 7.20
N VAL A 38 8.78 -2.18 7.61
CA VAL A 38 9.03 -1.00 6.78
C VAL A 38 10.51 -0.72 6.63
N LYS A 39 11.32 -0.89 7.69
CA LYS A 39 12.78 -0.77 7.62
C LYS A 39 13.36 -1.72 6.56
N LEU A 40 12.89 -2.98 6.53
CA LEU A 40 13.30 -3.96 5.53
C LEU A 40 12.87 -3.57 4.12
N ALA A 41 11.60 -3.18 3.93
CA ALA A 41 11.07 -2.75 2.64
C ALA A 41 11.83 -1.53 2.08
N LYS A 42 12.08 -0.52 2.93
CA LYS A 42 12.83 0.68 2.57
C LYS A 42 14.26 0.34 2.15
N LYS A 43 14.97 -0.46 2.95
CA LYS A 43 16.34 -0.91 2.62
C LYS A 43 16.38 -1.66 1.28
N ALA A 44 15.42 -2.54 1.02
CA ALA A 44 15.33 -3.29 -0.23
C ALA A 44 15.15 -2.36 -1.43
N VAL A 45 14.22 -1.41 -1.36
CA VAL A 45 13.97 -0.44 -2.44
C VAL A 45 15.17 0.45 -2.67
N GLU A 46 15.72 1.04 -1.61
CA GLU A 46 16.86 1.95 -1.71
C GLU A 46 18.10 1.29 -2.30
N THR A 47 18.45 0.08 -1.83
CA THR A 47 19.58 -0.65 -2.39
C THR A 47 19.33 -1.02 -3.86
N TYR A 48 18.12 -1.46 -4.20
CA TYR A 48 17.83 -1.83 -5.59
C TYR A 48 17.87 -0.63 -6.52
N VAL A 49 17.31 0.52 -6.12
CA VAL A 49 17.29 1.73 -6.94
C VAL A 49 18.70 2.32 -7.11
N ARG A 50 19.53 2.33 -6.07
CA ARG A 50 20.89 2.89 -6.13
C ARG A 50 21.91 1.96 -6.78
N GLU A 51 21.83 0.65 -6.52
CA GLU A 51 22.87 -0.32 -6.87
C GLU A 51 22.42 -1.34 -7.92
N GLY A 52 21.13 -1.43 -8.24
CA GLY A 52 20.56 -2.48 -9.10
C GLY A 52 20.58 -3.88 -8.45
N ARG A 53 20.85 -3.96 -7.14
CA ARG A 53 21.08 -5.21 -6.40
C ARG A 53 19.91 -5.54 -5.49
N ILE A 54 19.52 -6.82 -5.47
CA ILE A 54 18.57 -7.35 -4.49
C ILE A 54 19.36 -7.70 -3.22
N ILE A 55 18.89 -7.24 -2.06
CA ILE A 55 19.51 -7.57 -0.77
C ILE A 55 19.20 -9.00 -0.36
N ASP A 56 20.16 -9.65 0.28
CA ASP A 56 19.87 -10.84 1.09
C ASP A 56 19.08 -10.46 2.35
N VAL A 57 18.41 -11.43 2.95
CA VAL A 57 17.71 -11.25 4.23
C VAL A 57 18.72 -10.83 5.31
N PRO A 58 18.60 -9.62 5.88
CA PRO A 58 19.54 -9.18 6.90
C PRO A 58 19.48 -10.06 8.15
N PRO A 59 20.62 -10.33 8.82
CA PRO A 59 20.64 -11.24 9.97
C PRO A 59 19.84 -10.70 11.17
N ASP A 60 19.69 -9.38 11.27
CA ASP A 60 19.05 -8.63 12.34
C ASP A 60 17.53 -8.45 12.18
N VAL A 61 16.90 -8.97 11.13
CA VAL A 61 15.44 -8.99 11.04
C VAL A 61 14.84 -9.91 12.11
N PRO A 62 13.61 -9.63 12.60
CA PRO A 62 12.93 -10.50 13.55
C PRO A 62 12.90 -11.96 13.09
N GLU A 63 13.14 -12.91 13.99
CA GLU A 63 13.16 -14.34 13.67
C GLU A 63 11.83 -14.84 13.08
N GLU A 64 10.71 -14.18 13.43
CA GLU A 64 9.41 -14.50 12.84
C GLU A 64 9.41 -14.29 11.31
N PHE A 65 10.18 -13.33 10.79
CA PHE A 65 10.23 -13.06 9.35
C PHE A 65 10.88 -14.22 8.58
N LYS A 66 11.80 -14.94 9.23
CA LYS A 66 12.51 -16.09 8.64
C LYS A 66 11.71 -17.39 8.78
N ARG A 67 10.77 -17.46 9.73
CA ARG A 67 10.04 -18.68 10.10
C ARG A 67 8.61 -18.73 9.61
N THR A 68 8.04 -17.60 9.21
CA THR A 68 6.65 -17.49 8.77
C THR A 68 6.55 -17.21 7.27
N ARG A 69 5.37 -17.49 6.71
CA ARG A 69 5.02 -17.22 5.33
C ARG A 69 3.65 -16.56 5.31
N ALA A 70 3.52 -15.45 4.61
CA ALA A 70 2.27 -14.73 4.41
C ALA A 70 2.30 -13.99 3.07
N GLY A 71 1.13 -13.72 2.49
CA GLY A 71 1.03 -12.74 1.42
C GLY A 71 1.34 -11.34 1.96
N VAL A 72 1.98 -10.51 1.16
CA VAL A 72 2.39 -9.16 1.56
C VAL A 72 2.06 -8.17 0.47
N PHE A 73 1.51 -7.01 0.83
CA PHE A 73 1.43 -5.85 -0.05
C PHE A 73 2.33 -4.75 0.48
N VAL A 74 3.21 -4.22 -0.37
CA VAL A 74 4.03 -3.05 -0.06
C VAL A 74 3.49 -1.88 -0.86
N SER A 75 3.18 -0.78 -0.17
CA SER A 75 2.75 0.46 -0.79
C SER A 75 3.78 1.55 -0.55
N LEU A 76 4.09 2.30 -1.60
CA LEU A 76 4.93 3.48 -1.62
C LEU A 76 4.05 4.70 -1.82
N LYS A 77 4.29 5.76 -1.05
CA LYS A 77 3.61 7.04 -1.22
C LYS A 77 4.63 8.17 -1.27
N LYS A 78 4.36 9.18 -2.11
CA LYS A 78 5.15 10.42 -2.21
C LYS A 78 4.20 11.58 -1.96
N ASP A 79 4.56 12.46 -1.01
CA ASP A 79 3.70 13.59 -0.60
C ASP A 79 2.25 13.20 -0.21
N GLY A 80 2.06 11.96 0.25
CA GLY A 80 0.74 11.41 0.62
C GLY A 80 0.04 10.62 -0.50
N ASP A 81 0.45 10.81 -1.75
CA ASP A 81 -0.14 10.18 -2.93
C ASP A 81 0.51 8.82 -3.24
N LEU A 82 -0.28 7.89 -3.78
CA LEU A 82 0.21 6.55 -4.14
C LEU A 82 1.27 6.64 -5.26
N ARG A 83 2.46 6.08 -5.01
CA ARG A 83 3.61 6.05 -5.95
C ARG A 83 3.93 4.65 -6.47
N GLY A 84 3.39 3.62 -5.82
CA GLY A 84 3.49 2.22 -6.23
C GLY A 84 2.84 1.31 -5.19
N CYS A 85 2.22 0.22 -5.61
CA CYS A 85 1.70 -0.80 -4.70
C CYS A 85 1.65 -2.16 -5.40
N ILE A 86 2.43 -3.10 -4.89
CA ILE A 86 2.48 -4.48 -5.36
C ILE A 86 2.47 -5.43 -4.17
N GLY A 87 1.85 -6.58 -4.38
CA GLY A 87 1.81 -7.63 -3.38
C GLY A 87 1.33 -8.96 -3.92
N THR A 88 1.39 -9.95 -3.04
CA THR A 88 0.95 -11.32 -3.26
C THR A 88 -0.17 -11.67 -2.29
N ILE A 89 -1.17 -12.43 -2.78
CA ILE A 89 -2.29 -12.88 -1.95
C ILE A 89 -1.85 -14.03 -1.04
N GLU A 90 -1.11 -14.96 -1.61
CA GLU A 90 -0.53 -16.12 -0.95
C GLU A 90 1.00 -16.01 -1.01
N PRO A 91 1.73 -16.53 -0.01
CA PRO A 91 3.18 -16.45 0.02
C PRO A 91 3.80 -17.16 -1.18
N THR A 92 4.63 -16.43 -1.92
CA THR A 92 5.35 -16.91 -3.11
C THR A 92 6.83 -17.17 -2.81
N GLN A 93 7.37 -16.56 -1.75
CA GLN A 93 8.74 -16.70 -1.31
C GLN A 93 8.87 -17.73 -0.17
N SER A 94 10.12 -18.04 0.19
CA SER A 94 10.45 -19.05 1.20
C SER A 94 10.03 -18.60 2.61
N ASN A 95 10.04 -17.29 2.86
CA ASN A 95 9.73 -16.68 4.14
C ASN A 95 9.20 -15.24 3.96
N LEU A 96 8.68 -14.65 5.04
CA LEU A 96 8.12 -13.30 5.07
C LEU A 96 9.17 -12.22 4.73
N ALA A 97 10.43 -12.37 5.15
CA ALA A 97 11.47 -11.39 4.82
C ALA A 97 11.68 -11.28 3.30
N GLU A 98 11.84 -12.42 2.62
CA GLU A 98 11.96 -12.48 1.16
C GLU A 98 10.71 -11.94 0.46
N GLU A 99 9.52 -12.23 1.00
CA GLU A 99 8.26 -11.72 0.46
C GLU A 99 8.18 -10.19 0.53
N ILE A 100 8.61 -9.59 1.65
CA ILE A 100 8.70 -8.13 1.81
C ILE A 100 9.71 -7.53 0.83
N ILE A 101 10.92 -8.09 0.75
CA ILE A 101 11.98 -7.61 -0.17
C ILE A 101 11.48 -7.63 -1.61
N TYR A 102 10.92 -8.76 -2.05
CA TYR A 102 10.44 -8.94 -3.42
C TYR A 102 9.32 -7.98 -3.77
N ASN A 103 8.30 -7.86 -2.91
CA ASN A 103 7.16 -7.00 -3.17
C ASN A 103 7.50 -5.51 -3.03
N ALA A 104 8.43 -5.13 -2.15
CA ALA A 104 8.89 -3.75 -2.03
C ALA A 104 9.60 -3.27 -3.30
N ILE A 105 10.56 -4.07 -3.81
CA ILE A 105 11.24 -3.77 -5.07
C ILE A 105 10.24 -3.73 -6.23
N SER A 106 9.32 -4.69 -6.29
CA SER A 106 8.30 -4.73 -7.34
C SER A 106 7.36 -3.53 -7.28
N ALA A 107 6.98 -3.05 -6.08
CA ALA A 107 6.19 -1.84 -5.92
C ALA A 107 6.93 -0.59 -6.43
N ALA A 108 8.26 -0.55 -6.29
CA ALA A 108 9.09 0.56 -6.76
C ALA A 108 9.31 0.58 -8.27
N VAL A 109 9.49 -0.59 -8.91
CA VAL A 109 9.99 -0.62 -10.31
C VAL A 109 9.14 -1.44 -11.28
N ARG A 110 8.11 -2.15 -10.80
CA ARG A 110 7.27 -3.06 -11.62
C ARG A 110 5.77 -2.78 -11.53
N ASP A 111 5.33 -1.75 -10.81
CA ASP A 111 3.93 -1.35 -10.83
C ASP A 111 3.58 -0.72 -12.19
N PRO A 112 2.73 -1.36 -13.03
CA PRO A 112 2.49 -0.92 -14.40
C PRO A 112 1.76 0.42 -14.50
N ARG A 113 1.25 0.95 -13.38
CA ARG A 113 0.55 2.24 -13.32
C ARG A 113 1.52 3.42 -13.22
N PHE A 114 2.78 3.18 -12.86
CA PHE A 114 3.77 4.22 -12.59
C PHE A 114 5.08 3.93 -13.33
N LEU A 115 5.85 4.98 -13.60
CA LEU A 115 7.25 4.81 -13.99
C LEU A 115 8.06 4.27 -12.81
N PRO A 116 9.16 3.53 -13.05
CA PRO A 116 10.07 3.12 -11.99
C PRO A 116 10.50 4.29 -11.10
N VAL A 117 10.62 4.04 -9.79
CA VAL A 117 11.13 5.02 -8.83
C VAL A 117 12.58 5.38 -9.15
N GLU A 118 12.87 6.68 -9.17
CA GLU A 118 14.22 7.21 -9.36
C GLU A 118 14.91 7.53 -8.01
N GLU A 119 16.25 7.57 -8.02
CA GLU A 119 17.05 7.78 -6.81
C GLU A 119 16.73 9.09 -6.08
N ASN A 120 16.44 10.16 -6.84
CA ASN A 120 16.06 11.47 -6.29
C ASN A 120 14.69 11.49 -5.60
N GLU A 121 13.88 10.43 -5.74
CA GLU A 121 12.59 10.33 -5.07
C GLU A 121 12.69 9.64 -3.70
N LEU A 122 13.76 8.88 -3.43
CA LEU A 122 13.85 7.96 -2.30
C LEU A 122 13.62 8.64 -0.94
N ASP A 123 14.17 9.84 -0.75
CA ASP A 123 14.06 10.60 0.51
C ASP A 123 12.64 11.16 0.75
N ASP A 124 11.81 11.22 -0.30
CA ASP A 124 10.43 11.69 -0.24
C ASP A 124 9.41 10.56 -0.09
N LEU A 125 9.86 9.30 -0.15
CA LEU A 125 8.98 8.14 -0.06
C LEU A 125 8.62 7.79 1.38
N THR A 126 7.34 7.52 1.57
CA THR A 126 6.78 6.84 2.74
C THR A 126 6.32 5.45 2.32
N TYR A 127 6.38 4.53 3.27
CA TYR A 127 6.18 3.10 3.02
C TYR A 127 5.09 2.58 3.96
N SER A 128 4.32 1.60 3.48
CA SER A 128 3.52 0.75 4.36
C SER A 128 3.59 -0.69 3.91
N VAL A 129 3.57 -1.62 4.86
CA VAL A 129 3.60 -3.06 4.61
C VAL A 129 2.36 -3.69 5.22
N ASP A 130 1.52 -4.29 4.38
CA ASP A 130 0.33 -5.03 4.79
C ASP A 130 0.64 -6.53 4.75
N VAL A 131 0.67 -7.17 5.92
CA VAL A 131 0.85 -8.64 6.03
C VAL A 131 -0.52 -9.28 6.11
N LEU A 132 -0.83 -10.18 5.17
CA LEU A 132 -2.14 -10.81 5.04
C LEU A 132 -2.27 -11.99 6.00
N LYS A 133 -3.42 -12.08 6.67
CA LYS A 133 -3.86 -13.30 7.34
C LYS A 133 -4.50 -14.26 6.31
N PRO A 134 -4.60 -15.58 6.62
CA PRO A 134 -5.31 -16.53 5.78
C PRO A 134 -6.73 -16.08 5.47
N ALA A 135 -7.15 -16.27 4.22
CA ALA A 135 -8.49 -15.88 3.77
C ALA A 135 -9.54 -16.90 4.20
N GLU A 136 -10.73 -16.40 4.55
CA GLU A 136 -11.89 -17.18 4.99
C GLU A 136 -13.03 -17.05 3.96
N PRO A 137 -13.76 -18.13 3.63
CA PRO A 137 -14.90 -18.05 2.72
C PRO A 137 -16.05 -17.21 3.33
N VAL A 138 -16.74 -16.46 2.49
CA VAL A 138 -17.88 -15.61 2.87
C VAL A 138 -19.15 -16.17 2.23
N THR A 139 -20.13 -16.51 3.06
CA THR A 139 -21.45 -16.99 2.61
C THR A 139 -22.50 -15.89 2.62
N ASP A 140 -22.24 -14.79 3.34
CA ASP A 140 -23.14 -13.66 3.51
C ASP A 140 -22.36 -12.35 3.59
N ILE A 141 -22.61 -11.44 2.66
CA ILE A 141 -21.89 -10.16 2.54
C ILE A 141 -22.11 -9.24 3.76
N ARG A 142 -23.15 -9.47 4.56
CA ARG A 142 -23.40 -8.73 5.82
C ARG A 142 -22.34 -9.00 6.89
N GLN A 143 -21.50 -10.02 6.69
CA GLN A 143 -20.36 -10.33 7.55
C GLN A 143 -19.12 -9.48 7.21
N LEU A 144 -19.18 -8.68 6.15
CA LEU A 144 -18.10 -7.83 5.70
C LEU A 144 -18.23 -6.41 6.25
N ASP A 145 -17.07 -5.82 6.46
CA ASP A 145 -16.89 -4.43 6.82
C ASP A 145 -15.69 -3.92 5.99
N PRO A 146 -15.89 -2.98 5.06
CA PRO A 146 -14.82 -2.47 4.20
C PRO A 146 -13.65 -1.87 4.97
N LYS A 147 -13.87 -1.41 6.22
CA LYS A 147 -12.82 -0.86 7.09
C LYS A 147 -11.97 -1.95 7.74
N ARG A 148 -12.52 -3.15 7.92
CA ARG A 148 -11.84 -4.24 8.63
C ARG A 148 -11.30 -5.30 7.69
N TYR A 149 -12.09 -5.69 6.70
CA TYR A 149 -11.82 -6.85 5.85
C TYR A 149 -11.45 -6.44 4.44
N GLY A 150 -10.39 -7.05 3.92
CA GLY A 150 -10.17 -7.11 2.48
C GLY A 150 -11.02 -8.23 1.89
N VAL A 151 -11.26 -8.17 0.58
CA VAL A 151 -12.06 -9.16 -0.15
C VAL A 151 -11.27 -9.77 -1.29
N ILE A 152 -11.50 -11.05 -1.54
CA ILE A 152 -11.02 -11.78 -2.71
C ILE A 152 -12.23 -12.35 -3.43
N VAL A 153 -12.30 -12.11 -4.73
CA VAL A 153 -13.24 -12.78 -5.64
C VAL A 153 -12.49 -13.75 -6.52
N GLU A 154 -13.05 -14.95 -6.69
CA GLU A 154 -12.44 -16.03 -7.47
C GLU A 154 -13.45 -16.63 -8.46
N CYS A 155 -13.07 -16.69 -9.74
CA CYS A 155 -13.82 -17.38 -10.78
C CYS A 155 -12.85 -18.19 -11.65
N GLY A 156 -12.74 -19.50 -11.40
CA GLY A 156 -11.75 -20.37 -12.03
C GLY A 156 -10.33 -19.93 -11.66
N SER A 157 -9.50 -19.64 -12.66
CA SER A 157 -8.13 -19.13 -12.47
C SER A 157 -8.05 -17.61 -12.27
N ARG A 158 -9.14 -16.87 -12.47
CA ARG A 158 -9.18 -15.42 -12.29
C ARG A 158 -9.44 -15.09 -10.83
N ARG A 159 -8.58 -14.25 -10.26
CA ARG A 159 -8.71 -13.74 -8.89
C ARG A 159 -8.51 -12.23 -8.86
N GLY A 160 -9.31 -11.56 -8.04
CA GLY A 160 -9.18 -10.14 -7.78
C GLY A 160 -9.25 -9.88 -6.29
N LEU A 161 -8.40 -8.97 -5.82
CA LEU A 161 -8.29 -8.60 -4.42
C LEU A 161 -8.44 -7.09 -4.25
N LEU A 162 -9.11 -6.71 -3.17
CA LEU A 162 -9.08 -5.35 -2.64
C LEU A 162 -8.77 -5.38 -1.14
N LEU A 163 -7.81 -4.55 -0.72
CA LEU A 163 -7.40 -4.39 0.67
C LEU A 163 -8.51 -3.68 1.50
N PRO A 164 -8.52 -3.85 2.83
CA PRO A 164 -9.39 -3.07 3.70
C PRO A 164 -8.94 -1.61 3.82
N ASP A 165 -9.87 -0.78 4.31
CA ASP A 165 -9.66 0.62 4.70
C ASP A 165 -8.98 1.46 3.61
N LEU A 166 -9.61 1.47 2.43
CA LEU A 166 -9.19 2.30 1.31
C LEU A 166 -10.09 3.54 1.23
N GLU A 167 -9.48 4.68 0.94
CA GLU A 167 -10.19 5.93 0.70
C GLU A 167 -11.13 5.80 -0.53
N GLY A 168 -12.36 6.26 -0.39
CA GLY A 168 -13.38 6.21 -1.44
C GLY A 168 -14.04 4.84 -1.65
N VAL A 169 -13.81 3.87 -0.77
CA VAL A 169 -14.51 2.57 -0.77
C VAL A 169 -15.28 2.43 0.55
N ASP A 170 -16.54 2.87 0.52
CA ASP A 170 -17.35 3.00 1.73
C ASP A 170 -18.38 1.88 1.91
N THR A 171 -18.67 1.10 0.85
CA THR A 171 -19.63 -0.01 0.92
C THR A 171 -19.02 -1.35 0.53
N VAL A 172 -19.61 -2.43 1.05
CA VAL A 172 -19.22 -3.81 0.75
C VAL A 172 -19.40 -4.11 -0.74
N GLU A 173 -20.49 -3.64 -1.33
CA GLU A 173 -20.81 -3.84 -2.75
C GLU A 173 -19.77 -3.15 -3.64
N GLN A 174 -19.37 -1.92 -3.29
CA GLN A 174 -18.31 -1.21 -4.00
C GLN A 174 -16.99 -1.98 -3.93
N GLN A 175 -16.63 -2.47 -2.73
CA GLN A 175 -15.40 -3.22 -2.52
C GLN A 175 -15.35 -4.50 -3.35
N ILE A 176 -16.43 -5.28 -3.35
CA ILE A 176 -16.57 -6.51 -4.14
C ILE A 176 -16.54 -6.21 -5.65
N GLU A 177 -17.26 -5.18 -6.10
CA GLU A 177 -17.31 -4.78 -7.51
C GLU A 177 -15.94 -4.37 -8.04
N ILE A 178 -15.15 -3.62 -7.26
CA ILE A 178 -13.78 -3.26 -7.64
C ILE A 178 -12.91 -4.50 -7.75
N ALA A 179 -12.96 -5.41 -6.75
CA ALA A 179 -12.21 -6.66 -6.80
C ALA A 179 -12.59 -7.51 -8.03
N ARG A 180 -13.89 -7.59 -8.36
CA ARG A 180 -14.43 -8.30 -9.54
C ARG A 180 -13.90 -7.73 -10.85
N ARG A 181 -13.89 -6.41 -10.98
CA ARG A 181 -13.32 -5.73 -12.16
C ARG A 181 -11.83 -5.99 -12.31
N LYS A 182 -11.07 -5.95 -11.19
CA LYS A 182 -9.63 -6.28 -11.19
C LYS A 182 -9.34 -7.72 -11.62
N ALA A 183 -10.29 -8.62 -11.40
CA ALA A 183 -10.22 -10.01 -11.83
C ALA A 183 -10.69 -10.25 -13.29
N PHE A 184 -11.20 -9.21 -13.98
CA PHE A 184 -11.87 -9.35 -15.28
C PHE A 184 -13.02 -10.38 -15.27
N ILE A 185 -13.73 -10.50 -14.15
CA ILE A 185 -14.96 -11.29 -14.02
C ILE A 185 -16.11 -10.41 -14.50
N ARG A 186 -17.11 -10.94 -15.21
CA ARG A 186 -18.31 -10.19 -15.66
C ARG A 186 -19.43 -10.18 -14.60
N PRO A 187 -20.42 -9.26 -14.68
CA PRO A 187 -21.45 -9.15 -13.63
C PRO A 187 -22.34 -10.39 -13.51
N ASP A 188 -22.51 -11.12 -14.61
CA ASP A 188 -23.31 -12.34 -14.73
C ASP A 188 -22.54 -13.62 -14.37
N GLU A 189 -21.22 -13.53 -14.17
CA GLU A 189 -20.40 -14.70 -13.86
C GLU A 189 -20.43 -15.03 -12.37
N PRO A 190 -20.68 -16.30 -11.99
CA PRO A 190 -20.61 -16.72 -10.59
C PRO A 190 -19.16 -16.68 -10.11
N TYR A 191 -18.98 -16.26 -8.86
CA TYR A 191 -17.67 -16.22 -8.20
C TYR A 191 -17.79 -16.68 -6.76
N LYS A 192 -16.68 -17.19 -6.21
CA LYS A 192 -16.52 -17.39 -4.77
C LYS A 192 -16.02 -16.11 -4.13
N LEU A 193 -16.48 -15.83 -2.92
CA LEU A 193 -16.08 -14.67 -2.14
C LEU A 193 -15.35 -15.11 -0.89
N TYR A 194 -14.24 -14.44 -0.60
CA TYR A 194 -13.46 -14.62 0.61
C TYR A 194 -13.17 -13.28 1.26
N ARG A 195 -12.95 -13.29 2.57
CA ARG A 195 -12.47 -12.15 3.35
C ARG A 195 -11.11 -12.46 3.95
N PHE A 196 -10.33 -11.43 4.22
CA PHE A 196 -9.09 -11.54 4.98
C PHE A 196 -8.85 -10.28 5.80
N GLU A 197 -8.07 -10.41 6.86
CA GLU A 197 -7.56 -9.25 7.61
C GLU A 197 -6.10 -9.00 7.24
N VAL A 198 -5.65 -7.77 7.45
CA VAL A 198 -4.24 -7.40 7.31
C VAL A 198 -3.73 -6.81 8.62
N VAL A 199 -2.44 -7.01 8.88
CA VAL A 199 -1.71 -6.18 9.85
C VAL A 199 -0.91 -5.18 9.04
N ARG A 200 -1.26 -3.89 9.18
CA ARG A 200 -0.63 -2.78 8.47
C ARG A 200 0.47 -2.17 9.32
N TYR A 201 1.65 -2.08 8.74
CA TYR A 201 2.83 -1.50 9.37
C TYR A 201 3.25 -0.22 8.65
N HIS A 202 3.70 0.76 9.44
CA HIS A 202 4.27 2.04 9.01
C HIS A 202 5.70 2.20 9.52
#